data_AF-A0A4S8L847-F1
#
_entry.id   AF-A0A4S8L847-F1
#
_cell.length_a   1.000
_cell.length_b   1.000
_cell.length_c   1.000
_cell.angle_alpha   90.00
_cell.angle_beta   90.00
_cell.angle_gamma   90.00
#
_symmetry.space_group_name_H-M   'P 1'
#
loop_
_entity.id
_entity.type
_entity.pdbx_description
1 polymer ?
#
loop_
_entity_poly.entity_id
_entity_poly.type
_entity_poly.pdbx_seq_one_letter_code
_entity_poly.pdbx_strand_id
1 'polypeptide(L)'
;RTESVKHVVSSKKRVILSGIQPTGIPHLGNYLGALINWVQLQNDAGPEDELLFSIVGWHAMTLPQKPKELVESRMDMLAVLLAIGIDSKKSIVFHQNDVLQHTELAWVLNCITPIGKLEIFSIYEQTSRLAASKNLTEDAEMDETGLNVGLFTYPVLMSSNLI
;
A
#
# COMPACT_ATOMS: atom_id res chain seq x y z
N ARG A 1 -9.59 -1.21 54.40
CA ARG A 1 -10.57 -0.78 53.37
C ARG A 1 -9.89 0.30 52.55
N THR A 2 -9.09 -0.10 51.57
CA THR A 2 -8.38 0.80 50.66
C THR A 2 -8.56 0.21 49.28
N GLU A 3 -9.44 0.85 48.52
CA GLU A 3 -9.84 0.44 47.18
C GLU A 3 -8.66 0.59 46.23
N SER A 4 -8.31 -0.51 45.57
CA SER A 4 -7.37 -0.55 44.47
C SER A 4 -8.00 0.15 43.26
N VAL A 5 -7.52 1.36 42.97
CA VAL A 5 -7.83 2.09 41.74
C VAL A 5 -7.38 1.23 40.56
N LYS A 6 -8.32 0.54 39.92
CA LYS A 6 -8.10 -0.08 38.63
C LYS A 6 -7.90 1.04 37.62
N HIS A 7 -6.66 1.28 37.21
CA HIS A 7 -6.39 2.02 36.00
C HIS A 7 -7.08 1.29 34.85
N VAL A 8 -8.26 1.77 34.45
CA VAL A 8 -8.86 1.43 33.17
C VAL A 8 -7.95 2.08 32.14
N VAL A 9 -6.98 1.31 31.64
CA VAL A 9 -6.25 1.68 30.44
C VAL A 9 -7.31 1.76 29.35
N SER A 10 -7.76 2.97 29.03
CA SER A 10 -8.56 3.22 27.84
C SER A 10 -7.74 2.70 26.66
N SER A 11 -8.16 1.57 26.07
CA SER A 11 -7.48 1.01 24.91
C SER A 11 -7.66 2.01 23.77
N LYS A 12 -6.60 2.75 23.45
CA LYS A 12 -6.63 3.74 22.38
C LYS A 12 -7.05 3.06 21.09
N LYS A 13 -8.15 3.53 20.50
CA LYS A 13 -8.63 3.12 19.18
C LYS A 13 -7.48 3.08 18.18
N ARG A 14 -7.29 1.95 17.51
CA ARG A 14 -6.25 1.78 16.49
C ARG A 14 -6.88 1.88 15.10
N VAL A 15 -6.21 2.59 14.21
CA VAL A 15 -6.54 2.63 12.79
C VAL A 15 -5.41 1.96 12.05
N ILE A 16 -5.71 0.87 11.34
CA ILE A 16 -4.73 0.10 10.57
C ILE A 16 -5.09 0.28 9.10
N LEU A 17 -4.18 0.88 8.35
CA LEU A 17 -4.26 0.98 6.91
C LEU A 17 -3.20 0.10 6.27
N SER A 18 -3.61 -0.76 5.34
CA SER A 18 -2.69 -1.57 4.54
C SER A 18 -3.13 -1.58 3.08
N GLY A 19 -2.16 -1.54 2.17
CA GLY A 19 -2.40 -1.45 0.74
C GLY A 19 -1.72 -2.58 -0.02
N ILE A 20 -2.39 -3.11 -1.05
CA ILE A 20 -1.81 -4.09 -1.98
C ILE A 20 -1.87 -3.59 -3.42
N GLN A 21 -0.77 -3.73 -4.15
CA GLN A 21 -0.71 -3.38 -5.56
C GLN A 21 -1.37 -4.48 -6.42
N PRO A 22 -2.23 -4.12 -7.39
CA PRO A 22 -2.82 -5.07 -8.33
C PRO A 22 -1.78 -5.44 -9.41
N THR A 23 -0.83 -6.32 -9.08
CA THR A 23 0.21 -6.80 -10.01
C THR A 23 -0.14 -8.13 -10.69
N GLY A 24 -1.44 -8.45 -10.79
CA GLY A 24 -1.97 -9.70 -11.32
C GLY A 24 -2.61 -10.58 -10.24
N ILE A 25 -2.82 -11.86 -10.56
CA ILE A 25 -3.46 -12.82 -9.66
C ILE A 25 -2.54 -13.09 -8.45
N PRO A 26 -3.01 -12.89 -7.20
CA PRO A 26 -2.23 -13.17 -6.01
C PRO A 26 -1.69 -14.61 -5.99
N HIS A 27 -0.39 -14.75 -5.85
CA HIS A 27 0.25 -16.05 -5.69
C HIS A 27 0.41 -16.43 -4.23
N LEU A 28 0.85 -17.67 -3.96
CA LEU A 28 1.00 -18.20 -2.60
C LEU A 28 1.91 -17.33 -1.71
N GLY A 29 2.91 -16.67 -2.30
CA GLY A 29 3.77 -15.72 -1.58
C GLY A 29 2.99 -14.54 -0.99
N ASN A 30 2.09 -13.93 -1.76
CA ASN A 30 1.23 -12.85 -1.28
C ASN A 30 0.27 -13.35 -0.19
N TYR A 31 -0.27 -14.56 -0.37
CA TYR A 31 -1.19 -15.17 0.59
C TYR A 31 -0.53 -15.37 1.96
N LEU A 32 0.62 -16.04 1.99
CA LEU A 32 1.36 -16.34 3.22
C LEU A 32 2.02 -15.11 3.83
N GLY A 33 2.43 -14.13 3.01
CA GLY A 33 3.14 -12.95 3.47
C GLY A 33 2.24 -11.86 4.06
N ALA A 34 1.10 -11.59 3.42
CA ALA A 34 0.25 -10.45 3.76
C ALA A 34 -1.21 -10.83 4.04
N LEU A 35 -1.83 -11.64 3.18
CA LEU A 35 -3.29 -11.83 3.22
C LEU A 35 -3.75 -12.61 4.45
N ILE A 36 -2.98 -13.62 4.87
CA ILE A 36 -3.27 -14.37 6.11
C ILE A 36 -3.23 -13.46 7.34
N ASN A 37 -2.29 -12.51 7.36
CA ASN A 37 -2.14 -11.55 8.46
C ASN A 37 -3.31 -10.56 8.47
N TRP A 38 -3.81 -10.14 7.31
CA TRP A 38 -5.00 -9.29 7.23
C TRP A 38 -6.24 -9.96 7.81
N VAL A 39 -6.45 -11.25 7.50
CA VAL A 39 -7.56 -12.04 8.06
C VAL A 39 -7.41 -12.19 9.57
N GLN A 40 -6.20 -12.43 10.07
CA GLN A 40 -5.92 -12.48 11.52
C GLN A 40 -6.20 -11.13 12.20
N LEU A 41 -5.68 -10.04 11.66
CA LEU A 41 -5.93 -8.68 12.16
C LEU A 41 -7.42 -8.36 12.21
N GLN A 42 -8.19 -8.79 11.21
CA GLN A 42 -9.64 -8.65 11.21
C GLN A 42 -10.35 -9.39 12.34
N ASN A 43 -9.83 -10.56 12.73
CA ASN A 43 -10.44 -11.36 13.79
C ASN A 43 -9.98 -10.91 15.19
N ASP A 44 -8.79 -10.33 15.30
CA ASP A 44 -8.20 -9.84 16.55
C ASP A 44 -8.55 -8.36 16.84
N ALA A 45 -9.07 -7.64 15.86
CA ALA A 45 -9.46 -6.24 16.01
C ALA A 45 -10.58 -6.09 17.05
N GLY A 46 -10.41 -5.12 17.95
CA GLY A 46 -11.45 -4.74 18.91
C GLY A 46 -12.61 -4.03 18.22
N PRO A 47 -13.77 -3.90 18.90
CA PRO A 47 -14.96 -3.25 18.33
C PRO A 47 -14.76 -1.77 17.97
N GLU A 48 -13.76 -1.12 18.57
CA GLU A 48 -13.41 0.28 18.31
C GLU A 48 -12.31 0.43 17.26
N ASP A 49 -11.63 -0.65 16.86
CA ASP A 49 -10.52 -0.59 15.90
C ASP A 49 -11.06 -0.46 14.47
N GLU A 50 -10.36 0.31 13.63
CA GLU A 50 -10.68 0.49 12.22
C GLU A 50 -9.63 -0.19 11.35
N LEU A 51 -10.09 -1.04 10.43
CA LEU A 51 -9.25 -1.72 9.46
C LEU A 51 -9.60 -1.21 8.07
N LEU A 52 -8.59 -0.67 7.39
CA LEU A 52 -8.67 -0.11 6.06
C LEU A 52 -7.74 -0.91 5.15
N PHE A 53 -8.30 -1.60 4.17
CA PHE A 53 -7.54 -2.34 3.17
C PHE A 53 -7.74 -1.70 1.80
N SER A 54 -6.66 -1.21 1.20
CA SER A 54 -6.72 -0.50 -0.07
C SER A 54 -6.10 -1.29 -1.21
N ILE A 55 -6.76 -1.31 -2.36
CA ILE A 55 -6.17 -1.78 -3.61
C ILE A 55 -5.57 -0.57 -4.31
N VAL A 56 -4.24 -0.47 -4.30
CA VAL A 56 -3.50 0.75 -4.67
C VAL A 56 -3.22 0.84 -6.17
N GLY A 57 -4.24 1.24 -6.93
CA GLY A 57 -4.17 1.37 -8.38
C GLY A 57 -3.28 2.50 -8.89
N TRP A 58 -3.24 3.67 -8.23
CA TRP A 58 -2.37 4.78 -8.62
C TRP A 58 -0.89 4.40 -8.50
N HIS A 59 -0.55 3.65 -7.45
CA HIS A 59 0.82 3.14 -7.27
C HIS A 59 1.23 2.17 -8.39
N ALA A 60 0.31 1.35 -8.90
CA ALA A 60 0.61 0.44 -10.01
C ALA A 60 0.95 1.19 -11.30
N MET A 61 0.39 2.38 -11.52
CA MET A 61 0.65 3.21 -12.72
C MET A 61 2.01 3.91 -12.72
N THR A 62 2.76 3.86 -11.61
CA THR A 62 4.15 4.37 -11.57
C THR A 62 5.10 3.55 -12.43
N LEU A 63 4.68 2.35 -12.85
CA LEU A 63 5.38 1.46 -13.76
C LEU A 63 4.65 1.34 -15.11
N PRO A 64 5.32 0.85 -16.16
CA PRO A 64 4.66 0.49 -17.41
C PRO A 64 3.55 -0.54 -17.16
N GLN A 65 2.30 -0.18 -17.49
CA GLN A 65 1.13 -1.04 -17.34
C GLN A 65 0.37 -1.15 -18.65
N LYS A 66 -0.29 -2.30 -18.86
CA LYS A 66 -1.31 -2.43 -19.91
C LYS A 66 -2.66 -2.02 -19.32
N PRO A 67 -3.35 -0.99 -19.88
CA PRO A 67 -4.55 -0.44 -19.26
C PRO A 67 -5.67 -1.47 -19.00
N LYS A 68 -5.91 -2.38 -19.94
CA LYS A 68 -6.96 -3.41 -19.81
C LYS A 68 -6.65 -4.40 -18.68
N GLU A 69 -5.41 -4.92 -18.66
CA GLU A 69 -4.97 -5.88 -17.64
C GLU A 69 -4.98 -5.25 -16.23
N LEU A 70 -4.67 -3.96 -16.10
CA LEU A 70 -4.74 -3.25 -14.81
C LEU A 70 -6.17 -3.12 -14.29
N VAL A 71 -7.15 -2.88 -15.16
CA VAL A 71 -8.56 -2.80 -14.76
C VAL A 71 -9.05 -4.16 -14.28
N GLU A 72 -8.75 -5.23 -15.03
CA GLU A 72 -9.10 -6.61 -14.68
C GLU A 72 -8.41 -7.03 -13.36
N SER A 73 -7.10 -6.80 -13.25
CA SER A 73 -6.32 -7.15 -12.05
C SER A 73 -6.82 -6.47 -10.77
N ARG A 74 -7.38 -5.25 -10.87
CA ARG A 74 -8.00 -4.57 -9.72
C ARG A 74 -9.25 -5.29 -9.23
N MET A 75 -10.09 -5.73 -10.15
CA MET A 75 -11.32 -6.47 -9.83
C MET A 75 -10.99 -7.87 -9.32
N ASP A 76 -10.04 -8.56 -9.96
CA ASP A 76 -9.58 -9.88 -9.53
C ASP A 76 -8.99 -9.84 -8.13
N MET A 77 -8.17 -8.83 -7.82
CA MET A 77 -7.62 -8.63 -6.48
C MET A 77 -8.74 -8.46 -5.44
N LEU A 78 -9.76 -7.65 -5.73
CA LEU A 78 -10.90 -7.47 -4.82
C LEU A 78 -11.65 -8.79 -4.60
N ALA A 79 -11.93 -9.53 -5.68
CA ALA A 79 -12.60 -10.82 -5.61
C ALA A 79 -11.80 -11.82 -4.76
N VAL A 80 -10.48 -11.86 -4.92
CA VAL A 80 -9.58 -12.73 -4.15
C VAL A 80 -9.54 -12.33 -2.68
N LEU A 81 -9.47 -11.05 -2.35
CA LEU A 81 -9.51 -10.58 -0.95
C LEU A 81 -10.80 -11.03 -0.23
N LEU A 82 -11.95 -10.89 -0.90
CA LEU A 82 -13.23 -11.36 -0.37
C LEU A 82 -13.26 -12.89 -0.26
N ALA A 83 -12.73 -13.61 -1.25
CA ALA A 83 -12.69 -15.07 -1.24
C ALA A 83 -11.80 -15.66 -0.12
N ILE A 84 -10.74 -14.94 0.26
CA ILE A 84 -9.82 -15.34 1.33
C ILE A 84 -10.43 -15.16 2.73
N GLY A 85 -11.52 -14.39 2.85
CA GLY A 85 -12.23 -14.19 4.12
C GLY A 85 -12.10 -12.79 4.72
N ILE A 86 -11.67 -11.81 3.92
CA ILE A 86 -11.86 -10.40 4.29
C ILE A 86 -13.36 -10.10 4.23
N ASP A 87 -13.91 -9.64 5.35
CA ASP A 87 -15.32 -9.33 5.54
C ASP A 87 -15.51 -7.82 5.50
N SER A 88 -16.26 -7.33 4.52
CA SER A 88 -16.57 -5.91 4.34
C SER A 88 -17.40 -5.32 5.48
N LYS A 89 -17.94 -6.15 6.39
CA LYS A 89 -18.63 -5.68 7.60
C LYS A 89 -17.69 -5.39 8.76
N LYS A 90 -16.49 -5.98 8.75
CA LYS A 90 -15.47 -5.82 9.80
C LYS A 90 -14.33 -4.91 9.37
N SER A 91 -14.06 -4.83 8.06
CA SER A 91 -13.02 -4.00 7.49
C SER A 91 -13.54 -3.24 6.28
N ILE A 92 -12.95 -2.07 6.04
CA ILE A 92 -13.27 -1.24 4.89
C ILE A 92 -12.28 -1.59 3.78
N VAL A 93 -12.79 -2.19 2.71
CA VAL A 93 -12.00 -2.49 1.50
C VAL A 93 -12.36 -1.50 0.40
N PHE A 94 -11.38 -0.83 -0.18
CA PHE A 94 -11.63 0.18 -1.22
C PHE A 94 -10.52 0.24 -2.26
N HIS A 95 -10.84 0.81 -3.44
CA HIS A 95 -9.82 1.14 -4.43
C HIS A 95 -9.27 2.53 -4.18
N GLN A 96 -7.94 2.67 -4.17
CA GLN A 96 -7.27 3.96 -4.06
C GLN A 96 -7.67 4.93 -5.19
N ASN A 97 -8.08 4.38 -6.35
CA ASN A 97 -8.50 5.15 -7.51
C ASN A 97 -9.83 5.89 -7.31
N ASP A 98 -10.66 5.43 -6.39
CA ASP A 98 -11.98 6.00 -6.14
C ASP A 98 -11.92 7.17 -5.13
N VAL A 99 -10.76 7.37 -4.48
CA VAL A 99 -10.52 8.42 -3.48
C VAL A 99 -9.56 9.45 -4.08
N LEU A 100 -10.13 10.44 -4.77
CA LEU A 100 -9.36 11.50 -5.44
C LEU A 100 -8.57 12.39 -4.44
N GLN A 101 -8.99 12.42 -3.18
CA GLN A 101 -8.32 13.19 -2.13
C GLN A 101 -6.86 12.75 -1.92
N HIS A 102 -6.53 11.48 -2.19
CA HIS A 102 -5.15 11.02 -2.12
C HIS A 102 -4.26 11.65 -3.19
N THR A 103 -4.78 11.94 -4.38
CA THR A 103 -3.97 12.59 -5.43
C THR A 103 -3.85 14.09 -5.18
N GLU A 104 -4.91 14.73 -4.67
CA GLU A 104 -4.89 16.14 -4.27
C GLU A 104 -3.92 16.38 -3.10
N LEU A 105 -3.97 15.56 -2.06
CA LEU A 105 -3.06 15.68 -0.93
C LEU A 105 -1.63 15.33 -1.34
N ALA A 106 -1.41 14.34 -2.21
CA ALA A 106 -0.09 14.06 -2.76
C ALA A 106 0.51 15.27 -3.50
N TRP A 107 -0.31 16.06 -4.21
CA TRP A 107 0.13 17.30 -4.83
C TRP A 107 0.61 18.32 -3.80
N VAL A 108 -0.16 18.54 -2.72
CA VAL A 108 0.25 19.43 -1.62
C VAL A 108 1.54 18.94 -0.96
N LEU A 109 1.65 17.64 -0.72
CA LEU A 109 2.85 17.04 -0.10
C LEU A 109 4.09 17.16 -1.01
N ASN A 110 3.91 17.06 -2.33
CA ASN A 110 5.00 17.29 -3.29
C ASN A 110 5.56 18.71 -3.17
N CYS A 111 4.72 19.72 -2.90
CA CYS A 111 5.18 21.11 -2.74
C CYS A 111 6.03 21.35 -1.47
N ILE A 112 5.94 20.47 -0.47
CA ILE A 112 6.69 20.60 0.80
C ILE A 112 7.81 19.57 0.95
N THR A 113 7.94 18.63 0.02
CA THR A 113 8.92 17.54 0.08
C THR A 113 10.19 17.91 -0.67
N PRO A 114 11.36 17.98 -0.01
CA PRO A 114 12.62 18.25 -0.69
C PRO A 114 13.04 17.10 -1.62
N ILE A 115 13.56 17.45 -2.79
CA ILE A 115 14.03 16.50 -3.82
C ILE A 115 15.09 15.54 -3.27
N GLY A 116 16.07 16.05 -2.50
CA GLY A 116 17.17 15.21 -1.98
C GLY A 116 16.72 14.10 -1.03
N LYS A 117 15.55 14.22 -0.38
CA LYS A 117 14.98 13.10 0.40
C LYS A 117 14.42 12.02 -0.51
N LEU A 118 13.82 12.41 -1.64
CA LEU A 118 13.22 11.49 -2.60
C LEU A 118 14.28 10.72 -3.39
N GLU A 119 15.41 11.35 -3.73
CA GLU A 119 16.51 10.69 -4.44
C GLU A 119 16.98 9.43 -3.73
N ILE A 120 17.14 9.46 -2.41
CA ILE A 120 17.55 8.30 -1.62
C ILE A 120 16.55 7.14 -1.81
N PHE A 121 15.27 7.38 -1.55
CA PHE A 121 14.24 6.34 -1.66
C PHE A 121 14.07 5.84 -3.10
N SER A 122 14.12 6.76 -4.05
CA SER A 122 13.92 6.49 -5.45
C SER A 122 15.06 5.62 -5.99
N ILE A 123 16.32 5.92 -5.66
CA ILE A 123 17.47 5.09 -6.05
C ILE A 123 17.31 3.66 -5.52
N TYR A 124 17.02 3.48 -4.22
CA TYR A 124 16.84 2.14 -3.65
C TYR A 124 15.74 1.33 -4.36
N GLU A 125 14.58 1.95 -4.58
CA GLU A 125 13.46 1.28 -5.25
C GLU A 125 13.79 0.99 -6.72
N GLN A 126 14.45 1.92 -7.41
CA GLN A 126 14.88 1.75 -8.80
C GLN A 126 15.88 0.60 -8.95
N THR A 127 16.94 0.57 -8.13
CA THR A 127 17.94 -0.51 -8.15
C THR A 127 17.27 -1.85 -7.88
N SER A 128 16.38 -1.92 -6.88
CA SER A 128 15.64 -3.15 -6.55
C SER A 128 14.77 -3.63 -7.72
N ARG A 129 14.09 -2.72 -8.42
CA ARG A 129 13.21 -3.06 -9.55
C ARG A 129 13.98 -3.38 -10.82
N LEU A 130 15.10 -2.71 -11.08
CA LEU A 130 15.99 -3.02 -12.20
C LEU A 130 16.61 -4.41 -12.04
N ALA A 131 17.08 -4.75 -10.84
CA ALA A 131 17.58 -6.08 -10.50
C ALA A 131 16.52 -7.17 -10.73
N ALA A 132 15.28 -6.93 -10.29
CA ALA A 132 14.15 -7.85 -10.51
C ALA A 132 13.77 -8.00 -11.99
N SER A 133 13.87 -6.94 -12.79
CA SER A 133 13.45 -6.95 -14.20
C SER A 133 14.48 -7.55 -15.17
N LYS A 134 15.79 -7.46 -14.85
CA LYS A 134 16.87 -7.88 -15.77
C LYS A 134 17.69 -9.08 -15.29
N ASN A 135 17.39 -9.71 -14.13
CA ASN A 135 18.28 -10.69 -13.50
C ASN A 135 19.75 -10.19 -13.43
N LEU A 136 19.93 -8.87 -13.26
CA LEU A 136 21.25 -8.26 -13.18
C LEU A 136 21.64 -8.14 -11.70
N THR A 137 22.93 -8.34 -11.44
CA THR A 137 23.57 -8.02 -10.16
C THR A 137 23.52 -6.50 -9.91
N GLU A 138 23.60 -6.11 -8.63
CA GLU A 138 23.41 -4.73 -8.12
C GLU A 138 24.29 -3.65 -8.78
N ASP A 139 25.29 -4.02 -9.57
CA ASP A 139 26.29 -3.15 -10.22
C ASP A 139 25.89 -2.60 -11.60
N ALA A 140 24.64 -2.77 -12.04
CA ALA A 140 24.21 -2.23 -13.33
C ALA A 140 24.12 -0.69 -13.28
N GLU A 141 24.96 0.00 -14.06
CA GLU A 141 24.89 1.45 -14.24
C GLU A 141 23.46 1.87 -14.59
N MET A 142 22.91 2.77 -13.78
CA MET A 142 21.52 3.23 -13.88
C MET A 142 21.38 4.16 -15.09
N ASP A 143 20.83 3.65 -16.18
CA ASP A 143 20.39 4.47 -17.30
C ASP A 143 19.12 5.24 -16.89
N GLU A 144 19.28 6.50 -16.51
CA GLU A 144 18.21 7.38 -16.05
C GLU A 144 17.16 7.69 -17.13
N THR A 145 17.45 7.41 -18.42
CA THR A 145 16.57 7.78 -19.54
C THR A 145 15.26 6.99 -19.60
N GLY A 146 15.14 5.88 -18.86
CA GLY A 146 13.93 5.03 -18.81
C GLY A 146 12.97 5.32 -17.64
N LEU A 147 13.27 6.31 -16.78
CA LEU A 147 12.58 6.47 -15.51
C LEU A 147 11.48 7.53 -15.55
N ASN A 148 10.31 7.16 -15.05
CA ASN A 148 9.17 8.07 -14.94
C ASN A 148 9.19 8.82 -13.61
N VAL A 149 8.83 10.11 -13.64
CA VAL A 149 8.68 10.95 -12.44
C VAL A 149 7.74 10.33 -11.41
N GLY A 150 6.71 9.58 -11.86
CA GLY A 150 5.81 8.87 -10.95
C GLY A 150 6.51 7.86 -10.04
N LEU A 151 7.53 7.17 -10.54
CA LEU A 151 8.35 6.26 -9.72
C LEU A 151 9.27 7.03 -8.77
N PHE A 152 9.58 8.29 -9.05
CA PHE A 152 10.34 9.14 -8.13
C PHE A 152 9.46 9.70 -7.00
N THR A 153 8.21 10.07 -7.32
CA THR A 153 7.28 10.68 -6.36
C THR A 153 6.38 9.68 -5.63
N TYR A 154 6.48 8.37 -5.91
CA TYR A 154 5.63 7.36 -5.27
C TYR A 154 5.67 7.38 -3.73
N PRO A 155 6.78 7.69 -3.02
CA PRO A 155 6.76 7.72 -1.56
C PRO A 155 5.90 8.86 -1.02
N VAL A 156 5.77 9.96 -1.77
CA VAL A 156 4.88 11.07 -1.43
C VAL A 156 3.43 10.64 -1.56
N LEU A 157 3.09 9.95 -2.65
CA LEU A 157 1.77 9.37 -2.83
C LEU A 157 1.45 8.31 -1.75
N MET A 158 2.43 7.51 -1.34
CA MET A 158 2.27 6.57 -0.23
C MET A 158 1.98 7.29 1.08
N SER A 159 2.71 8.39 1.35
CA SER A 159 2.48 9.22 2.53
C SER A 159 1.07 9.83 2.52
N SER A 160 0.61 10.28 1.36
CA SER A 160 -0.75 10.80 1.17
C SER A 160 -1.85 9.76 1.36
N ASN A 161 -1.54 8.46 1.25
CA ASN A 161 -2.51 7.42 1.54
C ASN A 161 -2.69 7.23 3.04
N LEU A 162 -1.62 7.43 3.81
CA LEU A 162 -1.57 7.18 5.26
C LEU A 162 -2.13 8.32 6.12
N ILE A 163 -2.06 9.56 5.62
CA ILE A 163 -2.54 10.77 6.29
C ILE A 163 -4.03 10.95 6.03
#